data_AF-A0A1X6MID5-F1
#
_entry.id   AF-A0A1X6MID5-F1
#
_cell.length_a   1.000
_cell.length_b   1.000
_cell.length_c   1.000
_cell.angle_alpha   90.00
_cell.angle_beta   90.00
_cell.angle_gamma   90.00
#
_symmetry.space_group_name_H-M   'P 1'
#
loop_
_entity.id
_entity.type
_entity.pdbx_description
1 polymer ?
#
loop_
_entity_poly.entity_id
_entity_poly.type
_entity_poly.pdbx_seq_one_letter_code
_entity_poly.pdbx_strand_id
1 'polypeptide(L)'
;MRRAQVEKTRKERKAREAFRVEQEGKAAQQPNNALVSDPELQKPATLDILLAFEDYSRVREREFEEQMRRAQVEKTRKERKAREAFRDVLQSLVKSGQMKARTKWKDVYPSFSDDIRYLDMLGNHGSNPLELFWDLVDNLDQQLDAKIAVAEGAIKRHSKKLEAQQEKQVPEGKEMNLFKISPETSEEEFLAVIQGNEDEDVRKLSMQDLQESYQTLHSQAMKQQADERRRAERRQRHLQDDLRYALRKLSEPIDLSMSYEEAGPELTSRCLGLTCLL
;
A
#
# COMPACT_ATOMS: atom_id res chain seq x y z
N MET A 1 19.64 17.12 28.39
CA MET A 1 19.64 16.75 29.83
C MET A 1 18.92 15.42 30.10
N ARG A 2 17.58 15.32 29.97
CA ARG A 2 16.82 14.10 30.32
C ARG A 2 17.20 12.81 29.55
N ARG A 3 17.46 12.89 28.24
CA ARG A 3 17.88 11.72 27.43
C ARG A 3 19.22 11.12 27.89
N ALA A 4 20.20 11.97 28.21
CA ALA A 4 21.51 11.54 28.71
C ALA A 4 21.40 10.88 30.10
N GLN A 5 20.49 11.34 30.95
CA GLN A 5 20.19 10.72 32.25
C GLN A 5 19.49 9.36 32.12
N VAL A 6 18.57 9.19 31.17
CA VAL A 6 17.92 7.90 30.89
C VAL A 6 18.92 6.89 30.30
N GLU A 7 19.84 7.35 29.45
CA GLU A 7 20.86 6.49 28.87
C GLU A 7 21.90 6.06 29.91
N LYS A 8 22.26 6.96 30.84
CA LYS A 8 23.15 6.65 31.98
C LYS A 8 22.53 5.61 32.91
N THR A 9 21.25 5.76 33.28
CA THR A 9 20.56 4.79 34.15
C THR A 9 20.35 3.45 33.45
N ARG A 10 20.14 3.42 32.13
CA ARG A 10 20.07 2.18 31.35
C ARG A 10 21.41 1.45 31.31
N LYS A 11 22.52 2.19 31.14
CA LYS A 11 23.89 1.62 31.18
C LYS A 11 24.22 1.07 32.57
N GLU A 12 23.85 1.79 33.63
CA GLU A 12 24.04 1.33 35.02
C GLU A 12 23.20 0.09 35.36
N ARG A 13 21.94 0.00 34.89
CA ARG A 13 21.11 -1.20 35.07
C ARG A 13 21.68 -2.40 34.32
N LYS A 14 22.12 -2.22 33.07
CA LYS A 14 22.80 -3.29 32.30
C LYS A 14 24.10 -3.74 32.97
N ALA A 15 24.89 -2.83 33.51
CA ALA A 15 26.13 -3.18 34.22
C ALA A 15 25.85 -3.97 35.51
N ARG A 16 24.81 -3.60 36.27
CA ARG A 16 24.39 -4.34 37.48
C ARG A 16 23.84 -5.72 37.15
N GLU A 17 23.08 -5.85 36.07
CA GLU A 17 22.54 -7.12 35.61
C GLU A 17 23.66 -8.03 35.07
N ALA A 18 24.60 -7.49 34.30
CA ALA A 18 25.79 -8.22 33.87
C ALA A 18 26.64 -8.69 35.05
N PHE A 19 26.85 -7.84 36.06
CA PHE A 19 27.56 -8.22 37.29
C PHE A 19 26.80 -9.29 38.07
N ARG A 20 25.46 -9.22 38.14
CA ARG A 20 24.65 -10.25 38.81
C ARG A 20 24.75 -11.59 38.10
N VAL A 21 24.67 -11.61 36.77
CA VAL A 21 24.84 -12.82 35.96
C VAL A 21 26.26 -13.38 36.10
N GLU A 22 27.28 -12.52 36.17
CA GLU A 22 28.66 -12.95 36.43
C GLU A 22 28.84 -13.55 37.84
N GLN A 23 28.18 -12.99 38.85
CA GLN A 23 28.18 -13.54 40.21
C GLN A 23 27.38 -14.85 40.31
N GLU A 24 26.25 -14.97 39.61
CA GLU A 24 25.46 -16.21 39.50
C GLU A 24 26.26 -17.29 38.76
N GLY A 25 26.99 -16.93 37.70
CA GLY A 25 27.92 -17.83 37.01
C GLY A 25 29.07 -18.29 37.90
N LYS A 26 29.68 -17.38 38.68
CA LYS A 26 30.72 -17.70 39.67
C LYS A 26 30.21 -18.55 40.83
N ALA A 27 28.97 -18.35 41.27
CA ALA A 27 28.32 -19.18 42.30
C ALA A 27 28.00 -20.58 41.78
N ALA A 28 27.59 -20.72 40.52
CA ALA A 28 27.42 -22.02 39.85
C ALA A 28 28.74 -22.76 39.61
N GLN A 29 29.87 -22.04 39.66
CA GLN A 29 31.23 -22.58 39.51
C GLN A 29 31.97 -22.73 40.85
N GLN A 30 31.30 -22.50 41.99
CA GLN A 30 31.88 -22.88 43.27
C GLN A 30 31.93 -24.41 43.35
N PRO A 31 33.12 -25.02 43.50
CA PRO A 31 33.16 -26.43 43.85
C PRO A 31 32.41 -26.57 45.17
N ASN A 32 31.46 -27.50 45.23
CA ASN A 32 30.80 -27.87 46.47
C ASN A 32 31.92 -28.17 47.50
N ASN A 33 32.13 -27.29 48.49
CA ASN A 33 33.20 -27.46 49.48
C ASN A 33 33.05 -28.77 50.29
N ALA A 34 31.88 -29.42 50.21
CA ALA A 34 31.63 -30.77 50.73
C ALA A 34 32.42 -31.87 49.99
N LEU A 35 32.69 -31.72 48.69
CA LEU A 35 33.47 -32.70 47.89
C LEU A 35 34.97 -32.63 48.16
N VAL A 36 35.48 -31.47 48.57
CA VAL A 36 36.92 -31.25 48.82
C VAL A 36 37.33 -31.71 50.23
N SER A 37 36.39 -31.71 51.18
CA SER A 37 36.67 -31.91 52.61
C SER A 37 36.58 -33.37 53.08
N ASP A 38 36.06 -34.28 52.26
CA ASP A 38 35.78 -35.66 52.67
C ASP A 38 36.83 -36.65 52.09
N PRO A 39 37.63 -37.33 52.92
CA PRO A 39 38.72 -38.21 52.47
C PRO A 39 38.27 -39.44 51.64
N GLU A 40 36.99 -39.85 51.76
CA GLU A 40 36.40 -40.93 50.97
C GLU A 40 35.96 -40.45 49.57
N LEU A 41 35.52 -39.19 49.45
CA LEU A 41 35.16 -38.55 48.17
C LEU A 41 36.37 -38.11 47.34
N GLN A 42 37.59 -38.19 47.89
CA GLN A 42 38.85 -37.98 47.16
C GLN A 42 39.34 -39.24 46.42
N LYS A 43 38.71 -40.40 46.62
CA LYS A 43 39.10 -41.68 45.98
C LYS A 43 38.04 -42.32 45.06
N PRO A 44 37.12 -41.60 44.38
CA PRO A 44 36.36 -42.23 43.32
C PRO A 44 37.34 -42.72 42.25
N ALA A 45 37.04 -43.87 41.65
CA ALA A 45 37.80 -44.30 40.48
C ALA A 45 37.72 -43.16 39.45
N THR A 46 38.81 -42.87 38.75
CA THR A 46 38.84 -41.81 37.73
C THR A 46 37.68 -41.94 36.72
N LEU A 47 37.23 -43.19 36.49
CA LEU A 47 36.06 -43.53 35.69
C LEU A 47 34.75 -42.93 36.23
N ASP A 48 34.51 -42.98 37.54
CA ASP A 48 33.26 -42.48 38.16
C ASP A 48 33.18 -40.96 38.09
N ILE A 49 34.32 -40.26 38.26
CA ILE A 49 34.39 -38.80 38.06
C ILE A 49 34.09 -38.44 36.61
N LEU A 50 34.65 -39.19 35.65
CA LEU A 50 34.44 -38.94 34.23
C LEU A 50 32.98 -39.19 33.81
N LEU A 51 32.35 -40.25 34.31
CA LEU A 51 30.92 -40.52 34.08
C LEU A 51 30.04 -39.43 34.69
N ALA A 52 30.30 -39.02 35.93
CA ALA A 52 29.56 -37.93 36.57
C ALA A 52 29.73 -36.59 35.82
N PHE A 53 30.91 -36.32 35.28
CA PHE A 53 31.16 -35.14 34.45
C PHE A 53 30.44 -35.22 33.10
N GLU A 54 30.45 -36.38 32.43
CA GLU A 54 29.73 -36.60 31.17
C GLU A 54 28.21 -36.39 31.37
N ASP A 55 27.64 -36.98 32.42
CA ASP A 55 26.23 -36.81 32.76
C ASP A 55 25.90 -35.35 33.09
N TYR A 56 26.76 -34.67 33.85
CA TYR A 56 26.59 -33.25 34.13
C TYR A 56 26.66 -32.40 32.85
N SER A 57 27.63 -32.64 31.96
CA SER A 57 27.74 -31.93 30.68
C SER A 57 26.48 -32.13 29.84
N ARG A 58 25.98 -33.36 29.74
CA ARG A 58 24.75 -33.68 29.02
C ARG A 58 23.52 -32.99 29.60
N VAL A 59 23.40 -32.92 30.94
CA VAL A 59 22.31 -32.18 31.60
C VAL A 59 22.42 -30.69 31.29
N ARG A 60 23.62 -30.11 31.40
CA ARG A 60 23.86 -28.68 31.12
C ARG A 60 23.60 -28.31 29.66
N GLU A 61 23.97 -29.17 28.72
CA GLU A 61 23.65 -28.99 27.29
C GLU A 61 22.14 -28.97 27.08
N ARG A 62 21.39 -29.93 27.64
CA ARG A 62 19.93 -29.96 27.55
C ARG A 62 19.29 -28.73 28.18
N GLU A 63 19.76 -28.29 29.35
CA GLU A 63 19.28 -27.07 30.01
C GLU A 63 19.52 -25.84 29.13
N PHE A 64 20.70 -25.73 28.52
CA PHE A 64 21.05 -24.63 27.63
C PHE A 64 20.18 -24.62 26.36
N GLU A 65 20.03 -25.77 25.72
CA GLU A 65 19.13 -25.93 24.55
C GLU A 65 17.69 -25.56 24.90
N GLU A 66 17.20 -25.99 26.06
CA GLU A 66 15.86 -25.64 26.51
C GLU A 66 15.72 -24.14 26.79
N GLN A 67 16.71 -23.52 27.45
CA GLN A 67 16.74 -22.08 27.67
C GLN A 67 16.75 -21.29 26.35
N MET A 68 17.58 -21.71 25.39
CA MET A 68 17.64 -21.09 24.07
C MET A 68 16.32 -21.24 23.31
N ARG A 69 15.70 -22.41 23.38
CA ARG A 69 14.38 -22.65 22.79
C ARG A 69 13.31 -21.77 23.43
N ARG A 70 13.29 -21.68 24.77
CA ARG A 70 12.36 -20.81 25.52
C ARG A 70 12.56 -19.35 25.13
N ALA A 71 13.81 -18.86 25.09
CA ALA A 71 14.14 -17.50 24.70
C ALA A 71 13.69 -17.19 23.26
N GLN A 72 13.88 -18.12 22.33
CA GLN A 72 13.43 -17.97 20.94
C GLN A 72 11.90 -17.92 20.83
N VAL A 73 11.17 -18.76 21.58
CA VAL A 73 9.71 -18.73 21.62
C VAL A 73 9.20 -17.42 22.25
N GLU A 74 9.84 -16.94 23.31
CA GLU A 74 9.48 -15.65 23.91
C GLU A 74 9.74 -14.48 22.96
N LYS A 75 10.86 -14.51 22.22
CA LYS A 75 11.18 -13.51 21.21
C LYS A 75 10.10 -13.47 20.12
N THR A 76 9.78 -14.60 19.52
CA THR A 76 8.73 -14.67 18.48
C THR A 76 7.36 -14.24 19.00
N ARG A 77 7.04 -14.56 20.27
CA ARG A 77 5.81 -14.09 20.93
C ARG A 77 5.80 -12.57 21.13
N LYS A 78 6.92 -11.97 21.54
CA LYS A 78 7.06 -10.50 21.67
C LYS A 78 6.92 -9.82 20.31
N GLU A 79 7.60 -10.34 19.28
CA GLU A 79 7.51 -9.83 17.91
C GLU A 79 6.07 -9.90 17.36
N ARG A 80 5.34 -10.99 17.63
CA ARG A 80 3.92 -11.11 17.24
C ARG A 80 3.05 -10.09 17.97
N LYS A 81 3.21 -9.93 19.29
CA LYS A 81 2.45 -8.96 20.07
C LYS A 81 2.73 -7.51 19.64
N ALA A 82 3.97 -7.19 19.29
CA ALA A 82 4.32 -5.87 18.77
C ALA A 82 3.62 -5.59 17.43
N ARG A 83 3.57 -6.58 16.53
CA ARG A 83 2.84 -6.47 15.25
C ARG A 83 1.33 -6.31 15.46
N GLU A 84 0.73 -7.10 16.37
CA GLU A 84 -0.69 -6.97 16.73
C GLU A 84 -0.98 -5.59 17.33
N ALA A 85 -0.15 -5.11 18.25
CA ALA A 85 -0.31 -3.79 18.85
C ALA A 85 -0.23 -2.66 17.82
N PHE A 86 0.62 -2.77 16.80
CA PHE A 86 0.66 -1.79 15.72
C PHE A 86 -0.57 -1.88 14.79
N ARG A 87 -1.08 -3.09 14.52
CA ARG A 87 -2.36 -3.25 13.79
C ARG A 87 -3.49 -2.52 14.51
N ASP A 88 -3.53 -2.61 15.84
CA ASP A 88 -4.54 -1.92 16.64
C ASP A 88 -4.40 -0.39 16.53
N VAL A 89 -3.16 0.13 16.45
CA VAL A 89 -2.91 1.55 16.13
C VAL A 89 -3.58 1.87 14.80
N LEU A 90 -3.21 1.17 13.72
CA LEU A 90 -3.74 1.45 12.39
C LEU A 90 -5.27 1.39 12.35
N GLN A 91 -5.88 0.37 12.96
CA GLN A 91 -7.34 0.25 13.07
C GLN A 91 -7.98 1.41 13.84
N SER A 92 -7.33 1.92 14.89
CA SER A 92 -7.82 3.09 15.61
C SER A 92 -7.80 4.35 14.74
N LEU A 93 -6.79 4.49 13.86
CA LEU A 93 -6.72 5.59 12.91
C LEU A 93 -7.81 5.50 11.85
N VAL A 94 -8.11 4.30 11.35
CA VAL A 94 -9.26 4.08 10.44
C VAL A 94 -10.56 4.49 11.11
N LYS A 95 -10.79 4.06 12.35
CA LYS A 95 -12.00 4.43 13.12
C LYS A 95 -12.11 5.94 13.35
N SER A 96 -10.99 6.62 13.53
CA SER A 96 -10.94 8.09 13.66
C SER A 96 -11.12 8.83 12.33
N GLY A 97 -11.12 8.13 11.20
CA GLY A 97 -11.23 8.71 9.86
C GLY A 97 -9.96 9.35 9.31
N GLN A 98 -8.83 9.28 10.03
CA GLN A 98 -7.53 9.77 9.57
C GLN A 98 -6.93 8.88 8.47
N MET A 99 -7.32 7.60 8.44
CA MET A 99 -6.95 6.66 7.40
C MET A 99 -8.20 6.25 6.63
N LYS A 100 -8.14 6.39 5.31
CA LYS A 100 -9.19 6.08 4.35
C LYS A 100 -8.59 5.30 3.17
N ALA A 101 -9.46 4.83 2.28
CA ALA A 101 -9.06 4.33 0.97
C ALA A 101 -8.14 5.34 0.24
N ARG A 102 -7.14 4.83 -0.49
CA ARG A 102 -6.14 5.58 -1.27
C ARG A 102 -5.28 6.56 -0.44
N THR A 103 -5.25 6.44 0.89
CA THR A 103 -4.37 7.25 1.74
C THR A 103 -2.91 6.89 1.55
N LYS A 104 -2.02 7.88 1.65
CA LYS A 104 -0.59 7.66 1.49
C LYS A 104 0.07 7.54 2.86
N TRP A 105 1.09 6.68 2.94
CA TRP A 105 1.89 6.52 4.16
C TRP A 105 2.40 7.84 4.73
N LYS A 106 2.85 8.76 3.87
CA LYS A 106 3.39 10.07 4.27
C LYS A 106 2.39 10.94 5.04
N ASP A 107 1.10 10.79 4.75
CA ASP A 107 0.05 11.62 5.34
C ASP A 107 -0.31 11.12 6.75
N VAL A 108 -0.17 9.81 6.98
CA VAL A 108 -0.52 9.17 8.25
C VAL A 108 0.71 9.00 9.17
N TYR A 109 1.92 8.89 8.63
CA TYR A 109 3.13 8.68 9.41
C TYR A 109 3.33 9.65 10.59
N PRO A 110 3.09 10.97 10.45
CA PRO A 110 3.27 11.91 11.57
C PRO A 110 2.36 11.65 12.78
N SER A 111 1.24 10.94 12.63
CA SER A 111 0.31 10.73 13.74
C SER A 111 0.73 9.60 14.68
N PHE A 112 1.56 8.66 14.22
CA PHE A 112 2.03 7.52 15.03
C PHE A 112 3.55 7.39 15.10
N SER A 113 4.32 8.33 14.54
CA SER A 113 5.79 8.26 14.51
C SER A 113 6.43 8.16 15.91
N ASP A 114 5.81 8.80 16.91
CA ASP A 114 6.28 8.81 18.30
C ASP A 114 5.59 7.75 19.19
N ASP A 115 4.69 6.93 18.64
CA ASP A 115 3.99 5.88 19.40
C ASP A 115 4.96 4.75 19.75
N ILE A 116 4.99 4.37 21.03
CA ILE A 116 5.79 3.26 21.56
C ILE A 116 5.47 1.96 20.80
N ARG A 117 4.20 1.75 20.42
CA ARG A 117 3.78 0.55 19.68
C ARG A 117 4.41 0.47 18.28
N TYR A 118 4.62 1.62 17.64
CA TYR A 118 5.33 1.69 16.36
C TYR A 118 6.84 1.45 16.57
N LEU A 119 7.44 2.11 17.56
CA LEU A 119 8.86 1.98 17.86
C LEU A 119 9.25 0.54 18.26
N ASP A 120 8.41 -0.14 19.05
CA ASP A 120 8.63 -1.52 19.50
C ASP A 120 8.54 -2.53 18.35
N MET A 121 7.91 -2.17 17.24
CA MET A 121 7.82 -3.00 16.06
C MET A 121 9.07 -2.85 15.16
N LEU A 122 9.79 -1.73 15.23
CA LEU A 122 10.97 -1.47 14.42
C LEU A 122 12.11 -2.44 14.77
N GLY A 123 12.69 -3.07 13.73
CA GLY A 123 13.80 -4.01 13.89
C GLY A 123 13.38 -5.45 14.22
N ASN A 124 12.09 -5.74 14.29
CA ASN A 124 11.57 -7.11 14.38
C ASN A 124 11.54 -7.77 13.00
N HIS A 125 11.72 -9.10 12.98
CA HIS A 125 11.67 -9.87 11.74
C HIS A 125 10.22 -10.16 11.33
N GLY A 126 9.95 -10.19 10.02
CA GLY A 126 8.62 -10.47 9.47
C GLY A 126 8.02 -9.27 8.73
N SER A 127 6.69 -9.12 8.79
CA SER A 127 5.98 -8.03 8.11
C SER A 127 6.44 -6.67 8.63
N ASN A 128 6.90 -5.83 7.71
CA ASN A 128 7.34 -4.46 7.97
C ASN A 128 6.11 -3.57 8.28
N PRO A 129 6.18 -2.57 9.18
CA PRO A 129 5.17 -1.53 9.36
C PRO A 129 4.46 -1.07 8.07
N LEU A 130 5.24 -0.90 7.00
CA LEU A 130 4.74 -0.46 5.71
C LEU A 130 3.85 -1.52 5.04
N GLU A 131 4.23 -2.80 5.07
CA GLU A 131 3.43 -3.92 4.55
C GLU A 131 2.10 -4.02 5.30
N LEU A 132 2.13 -3.92 6.63
CA LEU A 132 0.90 -3.93 7.45
C LEU A 132 -0.05 -2.78 7.11
N PHE A 133 0.50 -1.63 6.70
CA PHE A 133 -0.30 -0.51 6.23
C PHE A 133 -0.88 -0.77 4.84
N TRP A 134 -0.08 -1.27 3.89
CA TRP A 134 -0.57 -1.59 2.56
C TRP A 134 -1.65 -2.68 2.59
N ASP A 135 -1.48 -3.73 3.39
CA ASP A 135 -2.51 -4.76 3.61
C ASP A 135 -3.85 -4.15 4.05
N LEU A 136 -3.78 -3.15 4.94
CA LEU A 136 -4.96 -2.53 5.52
C LEU A 136 -5.58 -1.48 4.57
N VAL A 137 -4.77 -0.70 3.86
CA VAL A 137 -5.24 0.24 2.84
C VAL A 137 -5.86 -0.50 1.65
N ASP A 138 -5.23 -1.59 1.19
CA ASP A 138 -5.76 -2.43 0.11
C ASP A 138 -7.13 -3.02 0.49
N ASN A 139 -7.31 -3.44 1.76
CA ASN A 139 -8.61 -3.88 2.23
C ASN A 139 -9.67 -2.76 2.17
N LEU A 140 -9.31 -1.52 2.54
CA LEU A 140 -10.21 -0.37 2.44
C LEU A 140 -10.50 0.00 0.98
N ASP A 141 -9.51 -0.10 0.10
CA ASP A 141 -9.64 0.14 -1.34
C ASP A 141 -10.58 -0.90 -1.98
N GLN A 142 -10.44 -2.18 -1.65
CA GLN A 142 -11.36 -3.23 -2.11
C GLN A 142 -12.80 -2.98 -1.66
N GLN A 143 -13.00 -2.52 -0.42
CA GLN A 143 -14.33 -2.15 0.08
C GLN A 143 -14.89 -0.95 -0.69
N LEU A 144 -14.07 0.06 -0.97
CA LEU A 144 -14.50 1.23 -1.74
C LEU A 144 -14.82 0.86 -3.20
N ASP A 145 -13.97 0.07 -3.86
CA ASP A 145 -14.18 -0.36 -5.24
C ASP A 145 -15.44 -1.24 -5.37
N ALA A 146 -15.75 -2.07 -4.38
CA ALA A 146 -17.03 -2.80 -4.32
C ALA A 146 -18.23 -1.84 -4.24
N LYS A 147 -18.16 -0.78 -3.43
CA LYS A 147 -19.21 0.25 -3.33
C LYS A 147 -19.34 1.04 -4.64
N ILE A 148 -18.21 1.39 -5.27
CA ILE A 148 -18.18 2.05 -6.59
C ILE A 148 -18.83 1.17 -7.65
N ALA A 149 -18.54 -0.14 -7.66
CA ALA A 149 -19.14 -1.07 -8.62
C ALA A 149 -20.67 -1.12 -8.50
N VAL A 150 -21.22 -1.03 -7.28
CA VAL A 150 -22.67 -0.93 -7.05
C VAL A 150 -23.21 0.38 -7.63
N ALA A 151 -22.55 1.51 -7.38
CA ALA A 151 -22.94 2.82 -7.90
C ALA A 151 -22.87 2.89 -9.44
N GLU A 152 -21.79 2.41 -10.05
CA GLU A 152 -21.66 2.31 -11.51
C GLU A 152 -22.73 1.37 -12.10
N GLY A 153 -23.05 0.28 -11.42
CA GLY A 153 -24.13 -0.63 -11.80
C GLY A 153 -25.49 0.08 -11.84
N ALA A 154 -25.79 0.91 -10.84
CA ALA A 154 -27.02 1.70 -10.80
C ALA A 154 -27.06 2.72 -11.95
N ILE A 155 -25.94 3.40 -12.23
CA ILE A 155 -25.83 4.33 -13.36
C ILE A 155 -26.05 3.61 -14.69
N LYS A 156 -25.42 2.45 -14.92
CA LYS A 156 -25.61 1.66 -16.15
C LYS A 156 -27.06 1.22 -16.33
N ARG A 157 -27.74 0.82 -15.25
CA ARG A 157 -29.17 0.47 -15.28
C ARG A 157 -30.03 1.69 -15.59
N HIS A 158 -29.73 2.84 -15.02
CA HIS A 158 -30.41 4.10 -15.32
C HIS A 158 -30.28 4.46 -16.80
N SER A 159 -29.05 4.42 -17.34
CA SER A 159 -28.78 4.69 -18.76
C SER A 159 -29.57 3.73 -19.65
N LYS A 160 -29.60 2.43 -19.33
CA LYS A 160 -30.39 1.44 -20.08
C LYS A 160 -31.90 1.68 -19.99
N LYS A 161 -32.42 2.12 -18.84
CA LYS A 161 -33.83 2.50 -18.69
C LYS A 161 -34.18 3.72 -19.54
N LEU A 162 -33.29 4.72 -19.59
CA LEU A 162 -33.45 5.89 -20.45
C LEU A 162 -33.41 5.51 -21.94
N GLU A 163 -32.50 4.64 -22.34
CA GLU A 163 -32.43 4.07 -23.70
C GLU A 163 -33.75 3.36 -24.07
N ALA A 164 -34.25 2.47 -23.19
CA ALA A 164 -35.48 1.71 -23.42
C ALA A 164 -36.76 2.59 -23.43
N GLN A 165 -36.75 3.73 -22.74
CA GLN A 165 -37.85 4.70 -22.78
C GLN A 165 -37.82 5.55 -24.06
N GLN A 166 -36.63 5.82 -24.60
CA GLN A 166 -36.46 6.56 -25.86
C GLN A 166 -36.76 5.73 -27.10
N GLU A 167 -36.56 4.41 -27.07
CA GLU A 167 -36.92 3.49 -28.17
C GLU A 167 -38.42 3.54 -28.54
N LYS A 168 -39.28 4.10 -27.67
CA LYS A 168 -40.72 4.25 -27.91
C LYS A 168 -41.15 5.62 -28.46
N GLN A 169 -40.25 6.62 -28.58
CA GLN A 169 -40.60 7.96 -29.06
C GLN A 169 -39.51 8.60 -29.98
N VAL A 170 -39.49 8.19 -31.25
CA VAL A 170 -39.07 8.90 -32.51
C VAL A 170 -37.55 9.22 -32.72
N PRO A 171 -37.13 9.70 -33.93
CA PRO A 171 -36.45 9.01 -35.04
C PRO A 171 -34.91 9.20 -35.08
N GLU A 172 -34.26 8.52 -36.04
CA GLU A 172 -32.84 8.62 -36.40
C GLU A 172 -32.27 10.05 -36.30
N GLY A 173 -31.20 10.22 -35.50
CA GLY A 173 -30.31 11.38 -35.63
C GLY A 173 -30.01 12.21 -34.36
N LYS A 174 -30.53 11.85 -33.19
CA LYS A 174 -30.08 12.46 -31.91
C LYS A 174 -29.34 11.43 -31.05
N GLU A 175 -28.03 11.34 -31.22
CA GLU A 175 -27.16 10.74 -30.22
C GLU A 175 -27.22 11.62 -28.96
N MET A 176 -27.91 11.18 -27.91
CA MET A 176 -27.85 11.91 -26.63
C MET A 176 -27.83 11.00 -25.39
N ASN A 177 -26.81 11.27 -24.58
CA ASN A 177 -26.76 11.23 -23.13
C ASN A 177 -26.82 9.87 -22.44
N LEU A 178 -25.89 8.98 -22.78
CA LEU A 178 -25.36 8.09 -21.76
C LEU A 178 -24.78 8.98 -20.65
N PHE A 179 -25.32 8.88 -19.42
CA PHE A 179 -24.79 9.62 -18.27
C PHE A 179 -23.35 9.16 -18.02
N LYS A 180 -22.40 9.94 -18.55
CA LYS A 180 -20.97 9.76 -18.35
C LYS A 180 -20.54 10.81 -17.36
N ILE A 181 -20.00 10.36 -16.22
CA ILE A 181 -19.42 11.27 -15.24
C ILE A 181 -18.30 12.04 -15.94
N SER A 182 -18.55 13.32 -16.09
CA SER A 182 -17.66 14.28 -16.72
C SER A 182 -17.14 15.25 -15.66
N PRO A 183 -16.09 16.03 -15.96
CA PRO A 183 -15.60 17.08 -15.07
C PRO A 183 -16.67 18.04 -14.55
N GLU A 184 -17.73 18.27 -15.34
CA GLU A 184 -18.80 19.23 -15.03
C GLU A 184 -19.98 18.60 -14.29
N THR A 185 -19.99 17.27 -14.13
CA THR A 185 -21.07 16.57 -13.43
C THR A 185 -21.06 16.95 -11.96
N SER A 186 -22.15 17.54 -11.47
CA SER A 186 -22.30 17.94 -10.07
C SER A 186 -22.59 16.74 -9.15
N GLU A 187 -22.26 16.87 -7.85
CA GLU A 187 -22.57 15.84 -6.85
C GLU A 187 -24.08 15.60 -6.73
N GLU A 188 -24.88 16.66 -6.91
CA GLU A 188 -26.35 16.62 -6.85
C GLU A 188 -26.95 15.81 -8.01
N GLU A 189 -26.42 15.97 -9.24
CA GLU A 189 -26.82 15.17 -10.39
C GLU A 189 -26.54 13.68 -10.18
N PHE A 190 -25.36 13.36 -9.62
CA PHE A 190 -24.98 11.98 -9.32
C PHE A 190 -25.90 11.35 -8.27
N LEU A 191 -26.19 12.09 -7.19
CA LEU A 191 -27.10 11.62 -6.15
C LEU A 191 -28.53 11.45 -6.68
N ALA A 192 -29.02 12.36 -7.51
CA ALA A 192 -30.35 12.25 -8.12
C ALA A 192 -30.48 11.01 -9.02
N VAL A 193 -29.44 10.71 -9.82
CA VAL A 193 -29.41 9.50 -10.67
C VAL A 193 -29.39 8.22 -9.82
N ILE A 194 -28.62 8.21 -8.73
CA ILE A 194 -28.51 7.04 -7.86
C ILE A 194 -29.79 6.83 -7.03
N GLN A 195 -30.35 7.89 -6.44
CA GLN A 195 -31.58 7.83 -5.66
C GLN A 195 -32.81 7.53 -6.53
N GLY A 196 -32.79 7.91 -7.81
CA GLY A 196 -33.81 7.53 -8.79
C GLY A 196 -33.84 6.02 -9.12
N ASN A 197 -32.84 5.25 -8.68
CA ASN A 197 -32.82 3.80 -8.80
C ASN A 197 -33.15 3.13 -7.46
N GLU A 198 -34.23 2.34 -7.44
CA GLU A 198 -34.66 1.56 -6.28
C GLU A 198 -33.83 0.27 -6.08
N ASP A 199 -32.50 0.38 -6.20
CA ASP A 199 -31.64 -0.78 -5.97
C ASP A 199 -31.41 -0.97 -4.45
N GLU A 200 -31.80 -2.12 -3.92
CA GLU A 200 -31.61 -2.49 -2.50
C GLU A 200 -30.15 -2.39 -2.05
N ASP A 201 -29.20 -2.66 -2.95
CA ASP A 201 -27.77 -2.58 -2.65
C ASP A 201 -27.26 -1.14 -2.59
N VAL A 202 -27.92 -0.20 -3.27
CA VAL A 202 -27.63 1.24 -3.17
C VAL A 202 -28.18 1.79 -1.86
N ARG A 203 -29.36 1.32 -1.41
CA ARG A 203 -29.97 1.74 -0.13
C ARG A 203 -29.14 1.37 1.10
N LYS A 204 -28.30 0.34 1.00
CA LYS A 204 -27.37 -0.08 2.06
C LYS A 204 -26.17 0.84 2.19
N LEU A 205 -25.83 1.63 1.17
CA LEU A 205 -24.70 2.55 1.19
C LEU A 205 -25.04 3.80 2.00
N SER A 206 -24.12 4.22 2.86
CA SER A 206 -24.29 5.47 3.59
C SER A 206 -24.10 6.68 2.67
N MET A 207 -24.63 7.84 3.06
CA MET A 207 -24.38 9.08 2.34
C MET A 207 -22.88 9.37 2.18
N GLN A 208 -22.09 9.10 3.22
CA GLN A 208 -20.63 9.28 3.16
C GLN A 208 -19.98 8.36 2.12
N ASP A 209 -20.44 7.11 2.01
CA ASP A 209 -19.94 6.17 1.00
C ASP A 209 -20.24 6.63 -0.43
N LEU A 210 -21.44 7.20 -0.64
CA LEU A 210 -21.82 7.76 -1.94
C LEU A 210 -20.95 8.96 -2.30
N GLN A 211 -20.65 9.83 -1.33
CA GLN A 211 -19.74 10.97 -1.53
C GLN A 211 -18.31 10.52 -1.86
N GLU A 212 -17.77 9.55 -1.12
CA GLU A 212 -16.43 9.00 -1.37
C GLU A 212 -16.36 8.30 -2.74
N SER A 213 -17.44 7.62 -3.15
CA SER A 213 -17.55 7.03 -4.49
C SER A 213 -17.57 8.08 -5.60
N TYR A 214 -18.34 9.16 -5.41
CA TYR A 214 -18.42 10.28 -6.36
C TYR A 214 -17.07 10.98 -6.50
N GLN A 215 -16.42 11.32 -5.39
CA GLN A 215 -15.09 11.95 -5.41
C GLN A 215 -14.07 11.09 -6.16
N THR A 216 -14.13 9.76 -5.97
CA THR A 216 -13.24 8.83 -6.67
C THR A 216 -13.52 8.81 -8.18
N LEU A 217 -14.79 8.65 -8.58
CA LEU A 217 -15.19 8.64 -9.99
C LEU A 217 -14.91 9.97 -10.69
N HIS A 218 -15.17 11.09 -10.02
CA HIS A 218 -14.87 12.44 -10.52
C HIS A 218 -13.36 12.65 -10.69
N SER A 219 -12.56 12.28 -9.69
CA SER A 219 -11.09 12.36 -9.79
C SER A 219 -10.53 11.51 -10.93
N GLN A 220 -11.15 10.35 -11.18
CA GLN A 220 -10.79 9.47 -12.28
C GLN A 220 -11.18 10.09 -13.63
N ALA A 221 -12.36 10.68 -13.76
CA ALA A 221 -12.81 11.39 -14.95
C ALA A 221 -11.89 12.58 -15.28
N MET A 222 -11.53 13.39 -14.28
CA MET A 222 -10.59 14.50 -14.42
C MET A 222 -9.21 14.04 -14.92
N LYS A 223 -8.69 12.95 -14.34
CA LYS A 223 -7.41 12.37 -14.75
C LYS A 223 -7.48 11.83 -16.18
N GLN A 224 -8.56 11.15 -16.54
CA GLN A 224 -8.77 10.64 -17.91
C GLN A 224 -8.80 11.77 -18.93
N GLN A 225 -9.53 12.87 -18.65
CA GLN A 225 -9.58 14.03 -19.54
C GLN A 225 -8.21 14.68 -19.72
N ALA A 226 -7.45 14.85 -18.63
CA ALA A 226 -6.11 15.41 -18.70
C ALA A 226 -5.16 14.52 -19.52
N ASP A 227 -5.24 13.19 -19.33
CA ASP A 227 -4.43 12.24 -20.08
C ASP A 227 -4.85 12.14 -21.55
N GLU A 228 -6.14 12.25 -21.85
CA GLU A 228 -6.66 12.34 -23.21
C GLU A 228 -6.20 13.61 -23.92
N ARG A 229 -6.24 14.76 -23.26
CA ARG A 229 -5.69 16.02 -23.76
C ARG A 229 -4.20 15.89 -24.09
N ARG A 230 -3.41 15.28 -23.21
CA ARG A 230 -1.98 15.00 -23.46
C ARG A 230 -1.76 14.04 -24.62
N ARG A 231 -2.63 13.05 -24.82
CA ARG A 231 -2.56 12.13 -25.98
C ARG A 231 -2.93 12.85 -27.27
N ALA A 232 -3.97 13.69 -27.26
CA ALA A 232 -4.37 14.49 -28.41
C ALA A 232 -3.26 15.46 -28.84
N GLU A 233 -2.63 16.14 -27.88
CA GLU A 233 -1.50 17.04 -28.15
C GLU A 233 -0.31 16.29 -28.76
N ARG A 234 0.01 15.09 -28.26
CA ARG A 234 1.05 14.23 -28.86
C ARG A 234 0.69 13.82 -30.29
N ARG A 235 -0.55 13.39 -30.54
CA ARG A 235 -1.02 13.07 -31.90
C ARG A 235 -0.91 14.28 -32.82
N GLN A 236 -1.32 15.46 -32.34
CA GLN A 236 -1.24 16.70 -33.12
C GLN A 236 0.21 17.08 -33.44
N ARG A 237 1.16 16.86 -32.50
CA ARG A 237 2.59 17.06 -32.77
C ARG A 237 3.12 16.09 -33.82
N HIS A 238 2.77 14.82 -33.73
CA HIS A 238 3.14 13.84 -34.76
C HIS A 238 2.58 14.23 -36.13
N LEU A 239 1.30 14.60 -36.23
CA LEU A 239 0.69 15.06 -37.47
C LEU A 239 1.38 16.32 -38.04
N GLN A 240 1.80 17.26 -37.17
CA GLN A 240 2.57 18.43 -37.59
C GLN A 240 3.96 18.07 -38.13
N ASP A 241 4.65 17.13 -37.49
CA ASP A 241 5.98 16.69 -37.93
C ASP A 241 5.90 15.86 -39.22
N ASP A 242 4.87 15.03 -39.38
CA ASP A 242 4.56 14.32 -40.63
C ASP A 242 4.27 15.31 -41.76
N LEU A 243 3.48 16.34 -41.48
CA LEU A 243 3.23 17.44 -42.44
C LEU A 243 4.51 18.18 -42.78
N ARG A 244 5.36 18.53 -41.81
CA ARG A 244 6.67 19.17 -42.04
C ARG A 244 7.58 18.29 -42.89
N TYR A 245 7.58 16.99 -42.64
CA TYR A 245 8.34 16.03 -43.43
C TYR A 245 7.83 15.99 -44.88
N ALA A 246 6.51 15.92 -45.08
CA ALA A 246 5.89 15.95 -46.40
C ALA A 246 6.23 17.24 -47.16
N LEU A 247 6.11 18.40 -46.50
CA LEU A 247 6.47 19.72 -47.03
C LEU A 247 7.94 19.78 -47.46
N ARG A 248 8.86 19.28 -46.63
CA ARG A 248 10.30 19.23 -46.96
C ARG A 248 10.61 18.37 -48.18
N LYS A 249 9.73 17.42 -48.51
CA LYS A 249 9.93 16.49 -49.63
C LYS A 249 9.28 16.96 -50.93
N LEU A 250 8.50 18.04 -50.94
CA LEU A 250 7.88 18.56 -52.17
C LEU A 250 8.92 18.85 -53.26
N SER A 251 8.55 18.63 -54.51
CA SER A 251 9.41 18.86 -55.69
C SER A 251 9.67 20.35 -55.93
N GLU A 252 8.67 21.19 -55.66
CA GLU A 252 8.77 22.64 -55.72
C GLU A 252 8.58 23.23 -54.31
N PRO A 253 9.53 24.05 -53.82
CA PRO A 253 9.37 24.74 -52.55
C PRO A 253 8.20 25.73 -52.60
N ILE A 254 7.24 25.56 -51.69
CA ILE A 254 6.13 26.48 -51.47
C ILE A 254 6.69 27.84 -51.02
N ASP A 255 6.32 28.92 -51.71
CA ASP A 255 6.68 30.28 -51.32
C ASP A 255 5.83 30.75 -50.13
N LEU A 256 6.41 31.53 -49.22
CA LEU A 256 5.74 31.99 -47.99
C LEU A 256 4.57 32.97 -48.26
N SER A 257 4.52 33.55 -49.45
CA SER A 257 3.51 34.53 -49.85
C SER A 257 2.29 33.90 -50.54
N MET A 258 2.35 32.61 -50.91
CA MET A 258 1.26 31.94 -51.62
C MET A 258 0.08 31.62 -50.70
N SER A 259 -1.14 31.68 -51.25
CA SER A 259 -2.35 31.38 -50.49
C SER A 259 -2.52 29.87 -50.26
N TYR A 260 -3.25 29.47 -49.21
CA TYR A 260 -3.51 28.06 -48.91
C TYR A 260 -4.25 27.34 -50.04
N GLU A 261 -5.16 28.06 -50.74
CA GLU A 261 -5.93 27.56 -51.88
C GLU A 261 -5.02 27.19 -53.08
N GLU A 262 -3.92 27.92 -53.29
CA GLU A 262 -2.94 27.64 -54.35
C GLU A 262 -1.94 26.54 -53.96
N ALA A 263 -1.66 26.39 -52.66
CA ALA A 263 -0.74 25.36 -52.16
C ALA A 263 -1.40 23.97 -51.99
N GLY A 264 -2.73 23.93 -51.82
CA GLY A 264 -3.50 22.69 -51.66
C GLY A 264 -3.33 21.66 -52.80
N PRO A 265 -3.41 22.07 -54.09
CA PRO A 265 -3.18 21.18 -55.23
C PRO A 265 -1.78 20.55 -55.26
N GLU A 266 -0.74 21.33 -54.92
CA GLU A 266 0.66 20.86 -54.88
C GLU A 266 0.91 19.87 -53.73
N LEU A 267 0.23 20.06 -52.60
CA LEU A 267 0.27 19.15 -51.45
C LEU A 267 -0.45 17.82 -51.71
N THR A 268 -1.53 17.86 -52.49
CA THR A 268 -2.37 16.68 -52.77
C THR A 268 -1.89 15.86 -53.97
N SER A 269 -1.20 16.47 -54.95
CA SER A 269 -0.71 15.79 -56.17
C SER A 269 0.22 14.61 -55.86
N ARG A 270 1.01 14.70 -54.78
CA ARG A 270 1.88 13.61 -54.31
C ARG A 270 1.21 12.60 -53.38
N CYS A 271 0.16 13.01 -52.65
CA CYS A 271 -0.63 12.07 -51.85
C CYS A 271 -1.34 11.05 -52.76
N LEU A 272 -1.82 11.47 -53.94
CA LEU A 272 -2.42 10.58 -54.94
C LEU A 272 -1.44 9.57 -55.56
N GLY A 273 -0.13 9.87 -55.55
CA GLY A 273 0.92 8.99 -56.09
C GLY A 273 1.44 7.92 -55.12
N LEU A 274 1.26 8.11 -53.79
CA LEU A 274 1.76 7.19 -52.77
C LEU A 274 0.68 6.37 -52.06
N THR A 275 -0.61 6.66 -52.26
CA THR A 275 -1.73 5.80 -51.81
C THR A 275 -2.09 4.68 -52.79
N CYS A 276 -1.23 4.35 -53.76
CA CYS A 276 -1.45 3.24 -54.70
C CYS A 276 -0.47 2.06 -54.49
N LEU A 277 0.28 2.02 -53.38
CA LEU A 277 1.23 0.94 -53.06
C LEU A 277 1.09 0.35 -51.64
N LEU A 278 -0.10 0.47 -51.04
CA LEU A 278 -0.60 -0.36 -49.94
C LEU A 278 -2.07 -0.69 -50.24
#